data_AF-A0A388Q5N0-F1
#
_entry.id   AF-A0A388Q5N0-F1
#
_cell.length_a   1.000
_cell.length_b   1.000
_cell.length_c   1.000
_cell.angle_alpha   90.00
_cell.angle_beta   90.00
_cell.angle_gamma   90.00
#
_symmetry.space_group_name_H-M   'P 1'
#
loop_
_entity.id
_entity.type
_entity.pdbx_description
1 polymer ?
#
loop_
_entity_poly.entity_id
_entity_poly.type
_entity_poly.pdbx_seq_one_letter_code
_entity_poly.pdbx_strand_id
1 'polypeptide(L)' 'MAKYYFTNEAVDDLTEIWNYTFDTWSEKQADFYYELILGSCNEIAKNPSLGKEYEIVTKAYWAIEQVSILSFIL' A
#
# COMPACT_ATOMS: atom_id res chain seq x y z
N MET A 1 15.88 1.82 -16.33
CA MET A 1 14.86 1.20 -15.45
C MET A 1 14.94 1.94 -14.13
N ALA A 2 13.88 2.64 -13.72
CA ALA A 2 13.90 3.35 -12.45
C ALA A 2 14.10 2.33 -11.32
N LYS A 3 15.05 2.59 -10.43
CA LYS A 3 15.28 1.77 -9.24
C LYS A 3 14.61 2.49 -8.08
N TYR A 4 13.64 1.85 -7.45
CA TYR A 4 13.10 2.27 -6.17
C TYR A 4 13.55 1.29 -5.10
N TYR A 5 13.62 1.76 -3.86
CA TYR A 5 14.01 0.97 -2.70
C TYR A 5 12.98 1.20 -1.61
N PHE A 6 12.62 0.14 -0.90
CA PHE A 6 11.83 0.25 0.31
C PHE A 6 12.75 0.56 1.49
N THR A 7 12.26 1.38 2.42
CA THR A 7 12.85 1.51 3.75
C THR A 7 12.54 0.24 4.56
N ASN A 8 13.28 -0.01 5.64
CA ASN A 8 12.98 -1.14 6.52
C ASN A 8 11.56 -1.04 7.09
N GLU A 9 11.12 0.17 7.47
CA GLU A 9 9.76 0.41 7.96
C GLU A 9 8.70 0.03 6.91
N ALA A 10 8.89 0.40 5.63
CA ALA A 10 7.96 0.02 4.58
C ALA A 10 7.93 -1.50 4.33
N VAL A 11 9.05 -2.20 4.56
CA VAL A 11 9.08 -3.68 4.49
C VAL A 11 8.33 -4.29 5.66
N ASP A 12 8.46 -3.73 6.85
CA ASP A 12 7.73 -4.16 8.04
C ASP A 12 6.21 -3.96 7.84
N ASP A 13 5.79 -2.80 7.34
CA ASP A 13 4.39 -2.50 7.00
C ASP A 13 3.82 -3.49 5.97
N LEU A 14 4.57 -3.77 4.90
CA LEU A 14 4.16 -4.73 3.87
C LEU A 14 4.01 -6.15 4.45
N THR A 15 4.88 -6.51 5.40
CA THR A 15 4.83 -7.81 6.08
C THR A 15 3.59 -7.91 6.96
N GLU A 16 3.25 -6.86 7.71
CA GLU A 16 2.04 -6.82 8.53
C GLU A 16 0.77 -6.90 7.67
N ILE A 17 0.72 -6.14 6.58
CA ILE A 17 -0.40 -6.19 5.62
C ILE A 17 -0.56 -7.60 5.04
N TRP A 18 0.54 -8.25 4.62
CA TRP A 18 0.48 -9.60 4.06
C TRP A 18 -0.01 -10.61 5.10
N ASN A 19 0.55 -10.59 6.31
CA ASN A 19 0.16 -11.51 7.39
C ASN A 19 -1.32 -11.35 7.77
N TYR A 20 -1.79 -10.12 7.91
CA TYR A 20 -3.20 -9.85 8.17
C TYR A 20 -4.11 -10.38 7.06
N THR A 21 -3.72 -10.18 5.80
CA THR A 21 -4.47 -10.62 4.61
C THR A 21 -4.49 -12.16 4.50
N PHE A 22 -3.37 -12.80 4.85
CA PHE A 22 -3.23 -14.25 4.93
C PHE A 22 -4.16 -14.84 6.00
N ASP A 23 -4.13 -14.28 7.21
CA ASP A 23 -4.91 -14.75 8.35
C ASP A 23 -6.41 -14.52 8.16
N THR A 24 -6.79 -13.40 7.55
CA THR A 24 -8.22 -13.01 7.39
C THR A 24 -8.87 -13.71 6.21
N TRP A 25 -8.13 -13.95 5.13
CA TRP A 25 -8.72 -14.40 3.87
C TRP A 25 -8.06 -15.65 3.28
N SER A 26 -6.84 -15.52 2.75
CA SER A 26 -6.04 -16.65 2.26
C SER A 26 -4.66 -16.19 1.78
N GLU A 27 -3.71 -17.13 1.74
CA GLU A 27 -2.40 -16.96 1.09
C GLU A 27 -2.50 -16.42 -0.33
N LYS A 28 -3.44 -16.97 -1.14
CA LYS A 28 -3.63 -16.51 -2.51
C LYS A 28 -4.04 -15.04 -2.59
N GLN A 29 -4.84 -14.56 -1.64
CA GLN A 29 -5.22 -13.15 -1.59
C GLN A 29 -4.06 -12.29 -1.08
N ALA A 30 -3.32 -12.75 -0.07
CA ALA A 30 -2.11 -12.09 0.41
C ALA A 30 -1.08 -11.87 -0.70
N ASP A 31 -0.79 -12.91 -1.47
CA ASP A 31 0.12 -12.84 -2.61
C ASP A 31 -0.39 -11.90 -3.70
N PHE A 32 -1.68 -11.99 -4.04
CA PHE A 32 -2.29 -11.11 -5.04
C PHE A 32 -2.17 -9.63 -4.67
N TYR A 33 -2.50 -9.28 -3.42
CA TYR A 33 -2.40 -7.88 -2.96
C TYR A 33 -0.95 -7.41 -2.88
N TYR A 34 -0.03 -8.28 -2.46
CA TYR A 34 1.39 -7.96 -2.43
C TYR A 34 1.95 -7.65 -3.82
N GLU A 35 1.62 -8.49 -4.82
CA GLU A 35 1.99 -8.22 -6.22
C GLU A 35 1.38 -6.92 -6.74
N LEU A 36 0.13 -6.62 -6.39
CA LEU A 36 -0.55 -5.38 -6.79
C LEU A 36 0.16 -4.14 -6.23
N ILE A 37 0.58 -4.18 -4.97
CA ILE A 37 1.31 -3.09 -4.31
C ILE A 37 2.67 -2.88 -4.99
N LEU A 38 3.44 -3.96 -5.19
CA LEU A 38 4.74 -3.90 -5.88
C LEU A 38 4.60 -3.39 -7.32
N GLY A 39 3.57 -3.84 -8.04
CA GLY A 39 3.26 -3.37 -9.38
C GLY A 39 2.99 -1.87 -9.41
N SER A 40 2.17 -1.39 -8.46
CA SER A 40 1.86 0.03 -8.32
C SER A 40 3.11 0.87 -8.01
N CYS A 41 3.96 0.43 -7.06
CA CYS A 41 5.23 1.09 -6.75
C CYS A 41 6.15 1.16 -7.98
N ASN A 42 6.21 0.09 -8.77
CA ASN A 42 7.03 0.03 -9.99
C ASN A 42 6.53 1.00 -11.07
N GLU A 43 5.22 1.12 -11.25
CA GLU A 43 4.64 2.05 -12.22
C GLU A 43 4.86 3.51 -11.82
N ILE A 44 4.71 3.84 -10.53
CA ILE A 44 5.03 5.18 -10.01
C ILE A 44 6.52 5.49 -10.17
N ALA A 45 7.40 4.52 -9.89
CA ALA A 45 8.84 4.70 -10.06
C ALA A 45 9.24 4.95 -11.52
N LYS A 46 8.58 4.29 -12.48
CA LYS A 46 8.82 4.49 -13.92
C LYS A 46 8.24 5.78 -14.46
N ASN A 47 7.12 6.23 -13.91
CA ASN A 47 6.43 7.45 -14.33
C ASN A 47 6.15 8.36 -13.12
N PRO A 48 7.17 9.12 -12.66
CA PRO A 48 7.00 10.04 -11.53
C PRO A 48 5.88 11.08 -11.75
N SER A 49 5.53 11.36 -13.01
CA SER A 49 4.44 12.25 -13.40
C SER A 49 3.04 11.65 -13.26
N LEU A 50 2.90 10.33 -13.07
CA LEU A 50 1.63 9.69 -12.72
C LEU A 50 1.29 9.86 -11.23
N GLY A 51 2.29 10.10 -10.39
CA GLY A 51 2.08 10.49 -9.01
C GLY A 51 1.38 11.85 -8.99
N LYS A 52 0.07 11.86 -8.74
CA LYS A 52 -0.55 13.06 -8.21
C LYS A 52 0.16 13.36 -6.90
N GLU A 53 0.78 14.53 -6.77
CA GLU A 53 1.14 15.08 -5.46
C GLU A 53 -0.15 15.15 -4.65
N TYR A 54 -0.36 14.14 -3.81
CA TYR A 54 -1.26 14.30 -2.70
C TYR A 54 -0.48 15.10 -1.67
N GLU A 55 -0.80 16.39 -1.59
CA GLU A 55 -0.36 17.35 -0.56
C GLU A 55 -0.93 16.97 0.84
N ILE A 56 -1.02 15.67 1.15
CA ILE A 56 -1.71 15.10 2.32
C ILE A 56 -0.72 14.48 3.31
N VAL A 57 0.60 14.55 3.08
CA VAL A 57 1.57 13.94 4.01
C VAL A 57 1.87 14.82 5.23
N THR A 58 1.21 15.98 5.39
CA THR A 58 1.37 16.77 6.62
C THR A 58 0.07 17.47 7.05
N LYS A 59 -0.42 17.10 8.24
CA LYS A 59 -1.52 17.67 9.05
C LYS A 59 -2.95 17.18 8.77
N ALA A 60 -3.26 15.91 8.97
CA ALA A 60 -4.60 15.54 9.48
C ALA A 60 -4.61 14.13 10.05
N TYR A 61 -4.03 13.97 11.25
CA TYR A 61 -4.32 12.84 12.14
C TYR A 61 -5.77 12.81 12.66
N TRP A 62 -6.70 13.55 12.05
CA TRP A 62 -8.01 13.79 12.66
C TRP A 62 -9.11 13.89 11.61
N ALA A 63 -10.00 12.89 11.65
CA ALA A 63 -11.40 12.98 11.27
C ALA A 63 -11.72 13.06 9.76
N ILE A 64 -12.11 11.92 9.16
CA ILE A 64 -13.51 11.67 8.72
C ILE A 64 -13.65 10.51 7.71
N GLU A 65 -12.64 10.05 6.97
CA GLU A 65 -12.88 9.03 5.91
C GLU A 65 -12.44 7.59 6.22
N GLN A 66 -12.12 7.26 7.47
CA GLN A 66 -11.76 5.88 7.88
C GLN A 66 -12.94 4.89 7.98
N VAL A 67 -14.12 5.17 7.39
CA VAL A 67 -15.29 4.29 7.52
C VAL A 67 -15.67 3.55 6.23
N SER A 68 -15.30 4.03 5.03
CA SER A 68 -15.78 3.39 3.78
C SER A 68 -14.81 2.42 3.10
N ILE A 69 -13.50 2.51 3.36
CA ILE A 69 -12.51 1.63 2.69
C ILE A 69 -12.25 0.36 3.53
N LEU A 70 -12.32 0.46 4.86
CA LEU A 70 -12.16 -0.68 5.76
C LEU A 70 -13.28 -1.74 5.60
N SER A 71 -14.45 -1.38 5.09
CA SER A 71 -15.54 -2.32 4.83
C SER A 71 -15.40 -3.15 3.55
N PHE A 72 -14.38 -2.87 2.72
CA PHE A 72 -14.09 -3.70 1.54
C PHE A 72 -12.97 -4.72 1.80
N ILE A 73 -12.32 -4.63 2.96
CA ILE A 73 -11.15 -5.43 3.34
C ILE A 73 -11.44 -6.32 4.59
N LEU A 74 -12.70 -6.38 5.05
CA LEU A 74 -13.14 -7.27 6.12
C LEU A 74 -14.39 -8.06 5.70
#